data_AF-A0A2V8RT74-F1
#
_entry.id   AF-A0A2V8RT74-F1
#
_cell.length_a   1.000
_cell.length_b   1.000
_cell.length_c   1.000
_cell.angle_alpha   90.00
_cell.angle_beta   90.00
_cell.angle_gamma   90.00
#
_symmetry.space_group_name_H-M   'P 1'
#
loop_
_entity.id
_entity.type
_entity.pdbx_description
1 polymer ?
#
loop_
_entity_poly.entity_id
_entity_poly.type
_entity_poly.pdbx_seq_one_letter_code
_entity_poly.pdbx_strand_id
1 'polypeptide(L)'
;MGATAAEGESAAPREVDLLFDSTASRLRYGNSAEVRFIVDGKRIEGGTAYKMGGEAMRQVNEKLRLAIPASRFLEVLGGRDVEMQIGETEVTLRQEDLQRLRDFATCAGLRDTQ
;
A
#
# COMPACT_ATOMS: atom_id res chain seq x y z
N MET A 1 -10.51 13.98 -44.14
CA MET A 1 -9.73 14.92 -43.30
C MET A 1 -10.59 15.18 -42.06
N GLY A 2 -10.45 14.49 -40.94
CA GLY A 2 -9.25 14.20 -40.18
C GLY A 2 -9.44 14.88 -38.81
N ALA A 3 -10.38 14.38 -38.01
CA ALA A 3 -10.56 14.84 -36.64
C ALA A 3 -9.64 13.99 -35.76
N THR A 4 -8.56 14.62 -35.31
CA THR A 4 -7.51 14.06 -34.46
C THR A 4 -8.08 13.66 -33.10
N ALA A 5 -7.76 12.45 -32.65
CA ALA A 5 -8.04 11.97 -31.31
C ALA A 5 -7.44 12.93 -30.27
N ALA A 6 -8.27 13.45 -29.38
CA ALA A 6 -7.80 13.95 -28.10
C ALA A 6 -7.55 12.71 -27.23
N GLU A 7 -6.35 12.14 -27.33
CA GLU A 7 -5.84 11.22 -26.32
C GLU A 7 -5.66 12.04 -25.04
N GLY A 8 -6.64 11.90 -24.14
CA GLY A 8 -6.54 12.46 -22.79
C GLY A 8 -5.33 11.83 -22.12
N GLU A 9 -4.30 12.63 -21.90
CA GLU A 9 -3.14 12.28 -21.08
C GLU A 9 -3.68 11.90 -19.69
N SER A 10 -3.78 10.59 -19.44
CA SER A 10 -4.32 10.07 -18.19
C SER A 10 -3.36 10.49 -17.07
N ALA A 11 -3.74 11.53 -16.33
CA ALA A 11 -2.92 12.07 -15.26
C ALA A 11 -2.55 10.95 -14.29
N ALA A 12 -1.26 10.79 -14.01
CA ALA A 12 -0.77 9.73 -13.14
C ALA A 12 -1.47 9.77 -11.77
N PRO A 13 -1.82 8.61 -11.19
CA PRO A 13 -2.43 8.56 -9.86
C PRO A 13 -1.55 9.25 -8.82
N ARG A 14 -2.15 10.10 -7.98
CA ARG A 14 -1.43 10.82 -6.91
C ARG A 14 -1.25 10.00 -5.66
N GLU A 15 -2.15 9.05 -5.41
CA GLU A 15 -2.19 8.21 -4.23
C GLU A 15 -2.52 6.76 -4.60
N VAL A 16 -2.08 5.84 -3.77
CA VAL A 16 -2.37 4.41 -3.85
C VAL A 16 -3.02 3.98 -2.55
N ASP A 17 -4.11 3.22 -2.66
CA ASP A 17 -4.76 2.62 -1.51
C ASP A 17 -4.19 1.22 -1.25
N LEU A 18 -3.60 1.03 -0.07
CA LEU A 18 -3.19 -0.28 0.43
C LEU A 18 -4.26 -0.81 1.37
N LEU A 19 -4.78 -1.99 1.04
CA LEU A 19 -5.79 -2.69 1.82
C LEU A 19 -5.16 -3.83 2.58
N PHE A 20 -5.30 -3.81 3.91
CA PHE A 20 -4.83 -4.87 4.79
C PHE A 20 -6.02 -5.66 5.29
N ASP A 21 -6.03 -6.96 5.02
CA ASP A 21 -7.02 -7.90 5.55
C ASP A 21 -6.31 -8.82 6.56
N SER A 22 -6.81 -8.84 7.80
CA SER A 22 -6.22 -9.60 8.88
C SER A 22 -7.27 -10.42 9.62
N THR A 23 -7.00 -11.71 9.76
CA THR A 23 -7.80 -12.62 10.59
C THR A 23 -7.00 -13.00 11.83
N ALA A 24 -7.53 -12.72 13.01
CA ALA A 24 -6.89 -13.02 14.29
C ALA A 24 -7.90 -13.51 15.34
N SER A 25 -7.41 -14.12 16.42
CA SER A 25 -8.24 -14.56 17.55
C SER A 25 -8.71 -13.40 18.45
N ARG A 26 -8.08 -12.23 18.33
CA ARG A 26 -8.39 -11.01 19.09
C ARG A 26 -8.19 -9.79 18.20
N LEU A 27 -8.87 -8.70 18.54
CA LEU A 27 -8.68 -7.39 17.93
C LEU A 27 -7.23 -6.92 18.11
N ARG A 28 -6.59 -6.49 17.02
CA ARG A 28 -5.20 -6.01 17.02
C ARG A 28 -5.10 -4.50 16.80
N TYR A 29 -5.95 -3.93 15.96
CA TYR A 29 -5.71 -2.57 15.42
C TYR A 29 -6.73 -1.54 15.89
N GLY A 30 -7.77 -1.94 16.62
CA GLY A 30 -8.78 -1.00 17.10
C GLY A 30 -9.51 -0.33 15.94
N ASN A 31 -9.44 1.01 15.86
CA ASN A 31 -10.00 1.81 14.77
C ASN A 31 -8.94 2.27 13.74
N SER A 32 -7.65 2.24 14.11
CA SER A 32 -6.57 2.72 13.26
C SER A 32 -5.22 2.20 13.75
N ALA A 33 -4.27 2.01 12.82
CA ALA A 33 -2.89 1.65 13.13
C ALA A 33 -1.90 2.53 12.37
N GLU A 34 -0.80 2.91 13.00
CA GLU A 34 0.33 3.53 12.29
C GLU A 34 0.98 2.49 11.37
N VAL A 35 1.31 2.92 10.15
CA VAL A 35 2.02 2.10 9.17
C VAL A 35 3.35 2.72 8.85
N ARG A 36 4.39 1.88 8.89
CA ARG A 36 5.78 2.25 8.64
C ARG A 36 6.39 1.21 7.71
N PHE A 37 7.29 1.63 6.85
CA PHE A 37 8.07 0.74 5.99
C PHE A 37 9.53 0.81 6.40
N ILE A 38 10.22 -0.32 6.35
CA ILE A 38 11.67 -0.40 6.48
C ILE A 38 12.17 -0.92 5.15
N VAL A 39 12.89 -0.09 4.42
CA VAL A 39 13.33 -0.32 3.04
C VAL A 39 14.84 -0.30 3.03
N ASP A 40 15.46 -1.46 2.82
CA ASP A 40 16.91 -1.65 2.89
C ASP A 40 17.53 -1.08 4.19
N GLY A 41 16.81 -1.26 5.32
CA GLY A 41 17.20 -0.75 6.65
C GLY A 41 16.85 0.72 6.90
N LYS A 42 16.35 1.47 5.91
CA LYS A 42 15.87 2.85 6.08
C LYS A 42 14.39 2.86 6.43
N ARG A 43 14.04 3.57 7.50
CA ARG A 43 12.64 3.78 7.88
C ARG A 43 11.98 4.86 7.03
N ILE A 44 10.79 4.55 6.52
CA ILE A 44 9.91 5.44 5.76
C ILE A 44 8.54 5.44 6.46
N GLU A 45 8.05 6.62 6.81
CA GLU A 45 6.72 6.76 7.39
C GLU A 45 5.65 6.56 6.31
N GLY A 46 4.73 5.60 6.56
CA GLY A 46 3.65 5.25 5.65
C GLY A 46 2.38 6.04 5.89
N GLY A 47 2.08 6.36 7.15
CA GLY A 47 0.89 7.11 7.58
C GLY A 47 0.03 6.32 8.56
N THR A 48 -1.26 6.63 8.60
CA THR A 48 -2.23 5.93 9.46
C THR A 48 -3.21 5.14 8.60
N ALA A 49 -3.28 3.83 8.83
CA ALA A 49 -4.30 2.98 8.23
C ALA A 49 -5.57 3.01 9.10
N TYR A 50 -6.72 3.26 8.48
CA TYR A 50 -8.01 3.36 9.16
C TYR A 50 -8.87 2.13 8.89
N LYS A 51 -9.64 1.71 9.89
CA LYS A 51 -10.57 0.60 9.75
C LYS A 51 -11.68 0.95 8.76
N MET A 52 -11.82 0.11 7.73
CA MET A 52 -12.92 0.18 6.77
C MET A 52 -14.07 -0.77 7.10
N GLY A 53 -13.79 -1.80 7.90
CA GLY A 53 -14.78 -2.81 8.25
C GLY A 53 -14.14 -3.96 9.01
N GLY A 54 -14.98 -4.93 9.36
CA GLY A 54 -14.55 -6.10 10.10
C GLY A 54 -15.67 -6.66 10.95
N GLU A 55 -15.71 -7.99 11.04
CA GLU A 55 -16.69 -8.71 11.84
C GLU A 55 -15.98 -9.40 12.99
N ALA A 56 -16.58 -9.32 14.17
CA ALA A 56 -16.17 -10.08 15.35
C ALA A 56 -17.11 -11.29 15.50
N MET A 57 -16.69 -12.43 14.97
CA MET A 57 -17.34 -13.72 15.23
C MET A 57 -16.40 -14.59 16.09
N ARG A 58 -16.27 -15.89 15.81
CA ARG A 58 -15.25 -16.76 16.47
C ARG A 58 -13.81 -16.34 16.17
N GLN A 59 -13.61 -15.62 15.07
CA GLN A 59 -12.37 -14.92 14.71
C GLN A 59 -12.72 -13.47 14.43
N VAL A 60 -11.74 -12.59 14.64
CA VAL A 60 -11.83 -11.17 14.35
C VAL A 60 -11.20 -10.95 12.98
N ASN A 61 -12.01 -10.49 12.03
CA ASN A 61 -11.54 -10.01 10.73
C ASN A 61 -11.43 -8.49 10.79
N GLU A 62 -10.26 -7.94 10.55
CA GLU A 62 -10.01 -6.49 10.53
C GLU A 62 -9.54 -6.08 9.13
N LYS A 63 -10.27 -5.14 8.52
CA LYS A 63 -9.89 -4.53 7.24
C LYS A 63 -9.45 -3.11 7.46
N LEU A 64 -8.20 -2.80 7.12
CA LEU A 64 -7.63 -1.47 7.21
C LEU A 64 -7.33 -0.93 5.81
N ARG A 65 -7.43 0.39 5.64
CA ARG A 65 -7.01 1.10 4.43
C ARG A 65 -5.99 2.16 4.79
N LEU A 66 -4.88 2.16 4.08
CA LEU A 66 -3.91 3.25 4.06
C LEU A 66 -3.93 3.90 2.68
N ALA A 67 -4.21 5.19 2.61
CA ALA A 67 -3.90 5.99 1.44
C ALA A 67 -2.45 6.48 1.57
N ILE A 68 -1.59 6.10 0.63
CA ILE A 68 -0.18 6.51 0.60
C ILE A 68 0.09 7.29 -0.70
N PRO A 69 0.87 8.40 -0.65
CA PRO A 69 1.28 9.09 -1.86
C PRO A 69 1.98 8.15 -2.84
N ALA A 70 1.67 8.26 -4.13
CA ALA A 70 2.24 7.40 -5.16
C ALA A 70 3.77 7.45 -5.18
N SER A 71 4.37 8.63 -4.96
CA SER A 71 5.82 8.79 -4.85
C SER A 71 6.43 8.00 -3.68
N ARG A 72 5.77 7.99 -2.53
CA ARG A 72 6.18 7.20 -1.37
C ARG A 72 6.02 5.70 -1.61
N PHE A 73 4.93 5.31 -2.27
CA PHE A 73 4.73 3.91 -2.67
C PHE A 73 5.86 3.45 -3.62
N LEU A 74 6.23 4.27 -4.61
CA LEU A 74 7.35 3.98 -5.51
C LEU A 74 8.70 3.93 -4.77
N GLU A 75 8.94 4.80 -3.78
CA GLU A 75 10.13 4.74 -2.91
C GLU A 75 10.22 3.37 -2.21
N VAL A 76 9.09 2.86 -1.69
CA VAL A 76 9.02 1.54 -1.06
C VAL A 76 9.32 0.41 -2.05
N LEU A 77 8.74 0.46 -3.26
CA LEU A 77 8.94 -0.57 -4.28
C LEU A 77 10.37 -0.61 -4.86
N GLY A 78 11.11 0.49 -4.73
CA GLY A 78 12.52 0.58 -5.14
C GLY A 78 13.48 -0.22 -4.27
N GLY A 79 13.08 -0.59 -3.06
CA GLY A 79 13.94 -1.35 -2.14
C GLY A 79 14.11 -2.82 -2.53
N ARG A 80 15.20 -3.42 -2.07
CA ARG A 80 15.43 -4.87 -2.22
C ARG A 80 14.76 -5.62 -1.10
N ASP A 81 14.98 -5.21 0.14
CA ASP A 81 14.41 -5.80 1.34
C ASP A 81 13.41 -4.83 1.95
N VAL A 82 12.13 -5.22 1.99
CA VAL A 82 11.05 -4.38 2.47
C VAL A 82 10.29 -5.09 3.57
N GLU A 83 10.26 -4.43 4.72
CA GLU A 83 9.40 -4.78 5.84
C GLU A 83 8.36 -3.70 6.06
N MET A 84 7.21 -4.10 6.57
CA MET A 84 6.10 -3.24 6.88
C MET A 84 5.65 -3.51 8.31
N GLN A 85 5.57 -2.45 9.10
CA GLN A 85 5.02 -2.50 10.45
C GLN A 85 3.64 -1.82 10.43
N ILE A 86 2.62 -2.54 10.90
CA ILE A 86 1.24 -2.05 11.05
C ILE A 86 0.88 -2.18 12.53
N GLY A 87 0.92 -1.07 13.26
CA GLY A 87 0.81 -1.11 14.72
C GLY A 87 1.89 -2.02 15.32
N GLU A 88 1.46 -3.10 15.99
CA GLU A 88 2.36 -4.11 16.58
C GLU A 88 2.69 -5.28 15.64
N THR A 89 2.08 -5.34 14.45
CA THR A 89 2.30 -6.44 13.50
C THR A 89 3.42 -6.09 12.54
N GLU A 90 4.37 -7.00 12.38
CA GLU A 90 5.45 -6.89 11.38
C GLU A 90 5.20 -7.88 10.23
N VAL A 91 5.40 -7.41 9.01
CA VAL A 91 5.20 -8.16 7.77
C VAL A 91 6.42 -7.94 6.88
N THR A 92 7.15 -9.00 6.58
CA THR A 92 8.19 -8.96 5.54
C THR A 92 7.56 -9.22 4.18
N LEU A 93 7.76 -8.32 3.23
CA LEU A 93 7.33 -8.53 1.85
C LEU A 93 8.34 -9.43 1.14
N ARG A 94 7.87 -10.55 0.61
CA ARG A 94 8.75 -11.45 -0.15
C ARG A 94 9.08 -10.82 -1.49
N GLN A 95 10.19 -11.26 -2.09
CA GLN A 95 10.59 -10.79 -3.43
C GLN A 95 9.49 -10.98 -4.49
N GLU A 96 8.72 -12.06 -4.41
CA GLU A 96 7.57 -12.31 -5.28
C GLU A 96 6.45 -11.28 -5.08
N ASP A 97 6.13 -10.92 -3.84
CA ASP A 97 5.12 -9.92 -3.52
C ASP A 97 5.56 -8.53 -3.98
N LEU A 98 6.83 -8.18 -3.76
CA LEU A 98 7.43 -6.95 -4.26
C LEU A 98 7.39 -6.88 -5.79
N GLN A 99 7.68 -7.98 -6.48
CA GLN A 99 7.60 -8.02 -7.93
C GLN A 99 6.16 -7.78 -8.42
N ARG A 100 5.16 -8.43 -7.81
CA ARG A 100 3.75 -8.19 -8.14
C ARG A 100 3.32 -6.73 -7.95
N LEU A 101 3.81 -6.08 -6.89
CA LEU A 101 3.52 -4.67 -6.64
C LEU A 101 4.19 -3.74 -7.66
N ARG A 102 5.42 -4.07 -8.11
CA ARG A 102 6.11 -3.35 -9.19
C ARG A 102 5.40 -3.50 -10.53
N ASP A 103 4.94 -4.71 -10.84
CA ASP A 103 4.17 -4.99 -12.04
C ASP A 103 2.84 -4.21 -12.02
N PHE A 104 2.15 -4.22 -10.87
CA PHE A 104 0.97 -3.39 -10.64
C PHE A 104 1.26 -1.91 -10.88
N ALA A 105 2.32 -1.35 -10.29
CA ALA A 105 2.69 0.05 -10.45
C ALA A 105 2.92 0.41 -11.93
N THR A 106 3.58 -0.47 -12.67
CA THR A 106 3.84 -0.33 -14.10
C THR A 106 2.53 -0.32 -14.90
N CYS A 107 1.64 -1.29 -14.66
CA CYS A 107 0.35 -1.37 -15.33
C CYS A 107 -0.60 -0.21 -14.99
N ALA A 108 -0.55 0.26 -13.74
CA ALA A 108 -1.33 1.41 -13.27
C ALA A 108 -0.80 2.76 -13.78
N GLY A 109 0.33 2.77 -14.51
CA GLY A 109 0.95 3.98 -15.00
C GLY A 109 1.52 4.87 -13.89
N LEU A 110 1.83 4.29 -12.72
CA LEU A 110 2.54 5.01 -11.66
C LEU A 110 3.96 5.31 -12.15
N ARG A 111 4.33 6.58 -12.11
CA ARG A 111 5.64 7.06 -12.51
C ARG A 111 6.14 8.01 -11.44
N ASP A 112 7.45 8.00 -11.24
CA ASP A 112 8.10 8.99 -10.41
C ASP A 112 8.07 10.32 -11.19
N THR A 113 7.05 11.13 -10.94
CA THR A 113 6.98 12.49 -11.48
C THR A 113 7.92 13.36 -10.66
N GLN A 114 9.17 13.45 -11.12
CA GLN A 114 10.12 14.45 -10.64
C GLN A 114 9.73 15.85 -11.11
#